data_AF-A0A6P8IDB4-F1
#
_entry.id   AF-A0A6P8IDB4-F1
#
_cell.length_a   1.000
_cell.length_b   1.000
_cell.length_c   1.000
_cell.angle_alpha   90.00
_cell.angle_beta   90.00
_cell.angle_gamma   90.00
#
_symmetry.space_group_name_H-M   'P 1'
#
loop_
_entity.id
_entity.type
_entity.pdbx_description
1 polymer ?
#
loop_
_entity_poly.entity_id
_entity_poly.type
_entity_poly.pdbx_seq_one_letter_code
_entity_poly.pdbx_strand_id
1 'polypeptide(L)'
;MGRVSKHRKTKSCDPFYKGKKTDLPTKIKKIKKCAEGSGLEEQKMPRTMKDILERAKQMKGKKKKKLKRLDEGNKKVKKKKQALFQQQKGESKKKYFNRIDREAASAVVESMKKNKKMSERRKSHLKKRKEKEKVKKNPERALSTIKEFSDFKDEVKFGDVVLQPPMLTAKPRKAPLESKAKKSLLLSSKFLSKENQTLKSSDKPEGSDDKNSIPKSKKRKHMTEIEKAVLDKERMRVIEAYKAAKKKTLGEK
;
A
#
# COMPACT_ATOMS: atom_id res chain seq x y z
N MET A 1 4.38 -29.51 -4.47
CA MET A 1 4.46 -28.15 -5.07
C MET A 1 5.82 -27.98 -5.74
N GLY A 2 5.80 -27.79 -7.06
CA GLY A 2 7.00 -27.82 -7.91
C GLY A 2 8.01 -26.70 -7.65
N ARG A 3 9.29 -27.04 -7.78
CA ARG A 3 10.41 -26.10 -7.76
C ARG A 3 10.35 -25.26 -9.05
N VAL A 4 9.96 -23.99 -8.96
CA VAL A 4 10.06 -23.07 -10.09
C VAL A 4 11.53 -22.86 -10.47
N SER A 5 11.89 -23.32 -11.67
CA SER A 5 13.19 -23.17 -12.32
C SER A 5 13.65 -21.70 -12.32
N LYS A 6 14.82 -21.45 -11.73
CA LYS A 6 15.47 -20.12 -11.63
C LYS A 6 16.19 -19.68 -12.91
N HIS A 7 15.83 -20.21 -14.08
CA HIS A 7 16.45 -19.82 -15.34
C HIS A 7 15.44 -19.17 -16.27
N ARG A 8 15.16 -17.88 -16.06
CA ARG A 8 14.69 -17.04 -17.15
C ARG A 8 15.85 -16.87 -18.11
N LYS A 9 15.83 -17.58 -19.23
CA LYS A 9 16.75 -17.38 -20.37
C LYS A 9 16.59 -15.92 -20.81
N THR A 10 17.45 -15.02 -20.34
CA THR A 10 17.61 -13.71 -20.97
C THR A 10 18.13 -13.99 -22.38
N LYS A 11 17.27 -13.75 -23.36
CA LYS A 11 17.68 -13.77 -24.77
C LYS A 11 18.90 -12.85 -24.90
N SER A 12 19.89 -13.26 -25.68
CA SER A 12 20.97 -12.38 -26.12
C SER A 12 20.34 -11.06 -26.55
N CYS A 13 20.85 -9.95 -26.03
CA CYS A 13 20.29 -8.61 -26.23
C CYS A 13 20.45 -8.08 -27.67
N ASP A 14 20.62 -8.98 -28.65
CA ASP A 14 20.63 -8.67 -30.06
C ASP A 14 19.82 -9.75 -30.79
N PRO A 15 18.65 -9.40 -31.37
CA PRO A 15 17.80 -10.35 -32.08
C PRO A 15 18.43 -10.89 -33.37
N PHE A 16 19.54 -10.33 -33.86
CA PHE A 16 20.22 -10.75 -35.09
C PHE A 16 21.50 -11.56 -34.86
N TYR A 17 21.96 -11.69 -33.61
CA TYR A 17 23.19 -12.41 -33.31
C TYR A 17 22.98 -13.94 -33.22
N LYS A 18 23.55 -14.69 -34.17
CA LYS A 18 23.45 -16.17 -34.27
C LYS A 18 24.66 -16.94 -33.69
N GLY A 19 25.64 -16.25 -33.10
CA GLY A 19 26.88 -16.87 -32.55
C GLY A 19 26.74 -17.45 -31.14
N LYS A 20 27.73 -18.23 -30.67
CA LYS A 20 27.74 -18.74 -29.28
C LYS A 20 28.08 -17.59 -28.34
N LYS A 21 27.43 -17.50 -27.17
CA LYS A 21 27.64 -16.42 -26.19
C LYS A 21 29.10 -16.28 -25.70
N THR A 22 29.91 -17.32 -25.84
CA THR A 22 31.34 -17.35 -25.51
C THR A 22 32.19 -16.52 -26.46
N ASP A 23 31.67 -16.21 -27.65
CA ASP A 23 32.40 -15.54 -28.72
C ASP A 23 32.31 -14.00 -28.58
N LEU A 24 31.49 -13.52 -27.62
CA LEU A 24 31.45 -12.11 -27.23
C LEU A 24 32.73 -11.79 -26.44
N PRO A 25 33.56 -10.83 -26.89
CA PRO A 25 34.79 -10.50 -26.20
C PRO A 25 34.46 -9.91 -24.82
N THR A 26 34.65 -10.69 -23.75
CA THR A 26 34.58 -10.27 -22.34
C THR A 26 35.80 -9.43 -21.92
N LYS A 27 36.46 -8.77 -22.87
CA LYS A 27 37.58 -7.86 -22.60
C LYS A 27 37.02 -6.50 -22.22
N ILE A 28 36.73 -6.33 -20.92
CA ILE A 28 36.73 -5.01 -20.29
C ILE A 28 38.16 -4.48 -20.40
N LYS A 29 38.47 -3.82 -21.52
CA LYS A 29 39.69 -3.02 -21.65
C LYS A 29 39.62 -1.97 -20.55
N LYS A 30 40.62 -1.95 -19.66
CA LYS A 30 40.86 -0.84 -18.74
C LYS A 30 40.87 0.44 -19.57
N ILE A 31 39.86 1.29 -19.40
CA ILE A 31 39.80 2.60 -20.04
C ILE A 31 41.01 3.37 -19.52
N LYS A 32 41.96 3.64 -20.41
CA LYS A 32 43.03 4.62 -20.20
C LYS A 32 42.36 5.95 -19.87
N LYS A 33 42.88 6.67 -18.87
CA LYS A 33 42.46 8.04 -18.58
C LYS A 33 42.59 8.85 -19.88
N CYS A 34 41.47 9.27 -20.46
CA CYS A 34 41.50 10.23 -21.54
C CYS A 34 41.76 11.62 -20.97
N ALA A 35 42.62 12.34 -21.69
CA ALA A 35 43.15 13.64 -21.40
C ALA A 35 42.08 14.71 -21.18
N GLU A 36 42.45 15.71 -20.38
CA GLU A 36 41.77 17.00 -20.32
C GLU A 36 41.84 17.66 -21.70
N GLY A 37 40.69 18.08 -22.24
CA GLY A 37 40.61 18.70 -23.55
C GLY A 37 39.17 18.95 -24.00
N SER A 38 38.69 20.15 -23.68
CA SER A 38 37.83 21.03 -24.47
C SER A 38 36.82 20.42 -25.46
N GLY A 39 35.53 20.74 -25.27
CA GLY A 39 34.59 20.85 -26.40
C GLY A 39 33.29 20.04 -26.33
N LEU A 40 32.73 19.76 -25.15
CA LEU A 40 31.34 19.32 -25.04
C LEU A 40 30.56 20.27 -24.15
N GLU A 41 29.81 21.12 -24.84
CA GLU A 41 28.71 21.95 -24.38
C GLU A 41 27.95 21.29 -23.22
N GLU A 42 27.62 22.09 -22.19
CA GLU A 42 27.06 21.68 -20.90
C GLU A 42 25.93 20.64 -20.98
N GLN A 43 26.25 19.35 -21.01
CA GLN A 43 25.26 18.33 -20.68
C GLN A 43 25.03 18.38 -19.17
N LYS A 44 24.14 19.30 -18.75
CA LYS A 44 23.76 19.52 -17.36
C LYS A 44 23.30 18.18 -16.79
N MET A 45 24.12 17.63 -15.89
CA MET A 45 23.80 16.40 -15.16
C MET A 45 22.37 16.48 -14.62
N PRO A 46 21.53 15.47 -14.86
CA PRO A 46 20.15 15.45 -14.40
C PRO A 46 20.08 15.78 -12.90
N ARG A 47 19.09 16.60 -12.52
CA ARG A 47 18.95 17.12 -11.14
C ARG A 47 19.01 16.01 -10.09
N THR A 48 18.40 14.86 -10.39
CA THR A 48 18.43 13.66 -9.55
C THR A 48 19.85 13.14 -9.28
N MET A 49 20.74 13.16 -10.28
CA MET A 49 22.14 12.76 -10.09
C MET A 49 22.93 13.80 -9.30
N LYS A 50 22.66 15.10 -9.49
CA LYS A 50 23.26 16.18 -8.67
C LYS A 50 22.95 15.97 -7.19
N ASP A 51 21.68 15.75 -6.87
CA ASP A 51 21.24 15.53 -5.49
C ASP A 51 21.87 14.27 -4.86
N ILE A 52 22.01 13.19 -5.63
CA ILE A 52 22.66 11.95 -5.18
C ILE A 52 24.15 12.17 -4.88
N LEU A 53 24.86 12.88 -5.76
CA LEU A 53 26.29 13.17 -5.61
C LEU A 53 26.56 14.10 -4.43
N GLU A 54 25.75 15.14 -4.24
CA GLU A 54 25.84 16.03 -3.09
C GLU A 54 25.59 15.28 -1.78
N ARG A 55 24.54 14.44 -1.73
CA ARG A 55 24.26 13.60 -0.56
C ARG A 55 25.41 12.65 -0.26
N ALA A 56 26.04 12.07 -1.29
CA ALA A 56 27.19 11.20 -1.12
C ALA A 56 28.43 11.95 -0.58
N LYS A 57 28.67 13.18 -1.04
CA LYS A 57 29.76 14.04 -0.52
C LYS A 57 29.54 14.41 0.95
N GLN A 58 28.33 14.80 1.33
CA GLN A 58 27.99 15.11 2.73
C GLN A 58 28.19 13.92 3.68
N MET A 59 27.92 12.69 3.22
CA MET A 59 28.11 11.48 4.02
C MET A 59 29.59 11.05 4.15
N LYS A 60 30.47 11.47 3.23
CA LYS A 60 31.92 11.17 3.30
C LYS A 60 32.65 12.04 4.32
N GLY A 61 32.22 13.28 4.56
CA GLY A 61 32.84 14.19 5.53
C GLY A 61 32.66 13.76 7.00
N LYS A 62 31.58 13.04 7.32
CA LYS A 62 31.25 12.65 8.71
C LYS A 62 32.05 11.44 9.23
N LYS A 63 32.78 10.71 8.37
CA LYS A 63 33.56 9.53 8.78
C LYS A 63 35.01 9.83 9.16
N LYS A 64 35.57 11.00 8.81
CA LYS A 64 36.99 11.31 9.03
C LYS A 64 37.33 11.98 10.37
N LYS A 65 36.35 12.47 11.15
CA LYS A 65 36.60 13.14 12.45
C LYS A 65 36.67 12.22 13.68
N LYS A 66 36.45 10.91 13.56
CA LYS A 66 36.46 9.96 14.70
C LYS A 66 37.70 9.06 14.81
N LEU A 67 38.75 9.27 14.02
CA LEU A 67 39.90 8.35 13.98
C LEU A 67 41.24 8.93 14.49
N LYS A 68 41.26 10.09 15.16
CA LYS A 68 42.51 10.75 15.60
C LYS A 68 42.63 11.04 17.11
N ARG A 69 41.90 10.34 17.99
CA ARG A 69 42.00 10.57 19.45
C ARG A 69 41.84 9.30 20.27
N LEU A 70 42.66 8.27 20.03
CA LEU A 70 42.69 7.06 20.90
C LEU A 70 44.08 6.40 20.95
N ASP A 71 45.17 7.16 20.83
CA ASP A 71 46.50 6.69 21.23
C ASP A 71 47.04 7.67 22.26
N GLU A 72 46.85 7.32 23.53
CA GLU A 72 47.77 7.52 24.66
C GLU A 72 47.00 7.29 25.97
N GLY A 73 47.47 6.33 26.77
CA GLY A 73 47.03 6.15 28.15
C GLY A 73 45.85 5.19 28.37
N ASN A 74 46.09 3.87 28.27
CA ASN A 74 45.66 2.91 29.30
C ASN A 74 46.07 1.47 28.93
N LYS A 75 47.21 1.03 29.47
CA LYS A 75 47.51 -0.40 29.67
C LYS A 75 46.59 -0.93 30.78
N LYS A 76 45.34 -1.23 30.46
CA LYS A 76 44.46 -2.04 31.32
C LYS A 76 43.90 -3.18 30.48
N VAL A 77 44.44 -4.37 30.76
CA VAL A 77 43.95 -5.72 30.41
C VAL A 77 43.01 -5.74 29.21
N LYS A 78 43.58 -6.00 28.03
CA LYS A 78 42.82 -6.45 26.86
C LYS A 78 42.10 -7.74 27.24
N LYS A 79 40.90 -7.65 27.84
CA LYS A 79 39.93 -8.76 27.81
C LYS A 79 39.78 -9.07 26.33
N LYS A 80 40.36 -10.18 25.89
CA LYS A 80 40.19 -10.69 24.52
C LYS A 80 38.69 -10.65 24.30
N LYS A 81 38.21 -9.73 23.45
CA LYS A 81 36.82 -9.75 23.00
C LYS A 81 36.67 -11.15 22.43
N GLN A 82 35.97 -12.02 23.14
CA GLN A 82 35.77 -13.38 22.70
C GLN A 82 35.25 -13.25 21.27
N ALA A 83 35.99 -13.78 20.30
CA ALA A 83 35.52 -13.81 18.93
C ALA A 83 34.14 -14.47 18.99
N LEU A 84 33.07 -13.73 18.66
CA LEU A 84 31.69 -14.21 18.86
C LEU A 84 31.43 -15.53 18.11
N PHE A 85 32.31 -15.89 17.18
CA PHE A 85 32.29 -17.13 16.45
C PHE A 85 33.61 -17.85 16.66
N GLN A 86 33.63 -18.79 17.60
CA GLN A 86 34.66 -19.82 17.70
C GLN A 86 34.10 -21.14 17.17
N GLN A 87 34.95 -21.91 16.50
CA GLN A 87 34.63 -23.25 16.04
C GLN A 87 34.41 -24.14 17.26
N GLN A 88 33.32 -24.91 17.26
CA GLN A 88 33.01 -25.82 18.37
C GLN A 88 33.91 -27.06 18.33
N LYS A 89 34.17 -27.66 19.50
CA LYS A 89 34.95 -28.91 19.60
C LYS A 89 34.23 -30.01 18.81
N GLY A 90 34.89 -30.58 17.79
CA GLY A 90 34.31 -31.60 16.90
C GLY A 90 33.52 -31.07 15.69
N GLU A 91 33.42 -29.75 15.52
CA GLU A 91 32.78 -29.17 14.34
C GLU A 91 33.74 -29.22 13.13
N SER A 92 33.28 -29.69 11.97
CA SER A 92 34.04 -29.57 10.72
C SER A 92 34.09 -28.10 10.27
N LYS A 93 35.19 -27.68 9.63
CA LYS A 93 35.34 -26.32 9.07
C LYS A 93 34.14 -25.90 8.21
N LYS A 94 33.58 -26.83 7.41
CA LYS A 94 32.40 -26.59 6.57
C LYS A 94 31.15 -26.27 7.41
N LYS A 95 30.92 -26.98 8.52
CA LYS A 95 29.79 -26.74 9.41
C LYS A 95 29.92 -25.37 10.10
N TYR A 96 31.14 -25.01 10.51
CA TYR A 96 31.45 -23.70 11.09
C TYR A 96 31.13 -22.54 10.15
N PHE A 97 31.60 -22.59 8.90
CA PHE A 97 31.27 -21.55 7.91
C PHE A 97 29.77 -21.49 7.61
N ASN A 98 29.10 -22.64 7.47
CA ASN A 98 27.65 -22.66 7.28
C ASN A 98 26.88 -22.03 8.44
N ARG A 99 27.37 -22.18 9.69
CA ARG A 99 26.78 -21.57 10.88
C ARG A 99 26.94 -20.05 10.84
N ILE A 100 28.14 -19.56 10.53
CA ILE A 100 28.42 -18.13 10.33
C ILE A 100 27.51 -17.56 9.24
N ASP A 101 27.43 -18.21 8.09
CA ASP A 101 26.64 -17.73 6.95
C ASP A 101 25.15 -17.65 7.28
N ARG A 102 24.62 -18.63 8.02
CA ARG A 102 23.23 -18.62 8.50
C ARG A 102 22.97 -17.48 9.47
N GLU A 103 23.85 -17.26 10.43
CA GLU A 103 23.70 -16.18 11.41
C GLU A 103 23.84 -14.81 10.76
N ALA A 104 24.81 -14.62 9.86
CA ALA A 104 24.96 -13.42 9.05
C ALA A 104 23.71 -13.16 8.20
N ALA A 105 23.18 -14.18 7.51
CA ALA A 105 21.95 -14.07 6.74
C ALA A 105 20.75 -13.71 7.63
N SER A 106 20.62 -14.31 8.82
CA SER A 106 19.57 -13.97 9.78
C SER A 106 19.67 -12.52 10.24
N ALA A 107 20.86 -12.05 10.61
CA ALA A 107 21.11 -10.68 11.04
C ALA A 107 20.76 -9.66 9.94
N VAL A 108 21.12 -9.95 8.68
CA VAL A 108 20.73 -9.12 7.52
C VAL A 108 19.21 -9.09 7.37
N VAL A 109 18.54 -10.24 7.43
CA VAL A 109 17.07 -10.32 7.32
C VAL A 109 16.38 -9.57 8.47
N GLU A 110 16.88 -9.68 9.69
CA GLU A 110 16.35 -8.96 10.85
C GLU A 110 16.50 -7.44 10.71
N SER A 111 17.68 -6.98 10.27
CA SER A 111 17.90 -5.55 10.00
C SER A 111 16.93 -5.03 8.91
N MET A 112 16.71 -5.81 7.85
CA MET A 112 15.74 -5.47 6.80
C MET A 112 14.30 -5.45 7.30
N LYS A 113 13.92 -6.39 8.19
CA LYS A 113 12.58 -6.43 8.81
C LYS A 113 12.34 -5.21 9.71
N LYS A 114 13.33 -4.81 10.52
CA LYS A 114 13.26 -3.63 11.39
C LYS A 114 13.11 -2.34 10.58
N ASN A 115 13.79 -2.23 9.44
CA ASN A 115 13.75 -1.05 8.59
C ASN A 115 12.47 -0.96 7.73
N LYS A 116 11.81 -2.09 7.42
CA LYS A 116 10.55 -2.11 6.66
C LYS A 116 9.34 -2.05 7.60
N LYS A 117 8.89 -0.84 7.93
CA LYS A 117 7.62 -0.64 8.65
C LYS A 117 6.45 -1.05 7.73
N MET A 118 5.84 -2.21 7.99
CA MET A 118 4.57 -2.57 7.33
C MET A 118 3.41 -1.80 7.96
N SER A 119 2.50 -1.29 7.11
CA SER A 119 1.22 -0.69 7.55
C SER A 119 0.42 -1.67 8.41
N GLU A 120 -0.25 -1.14 9.43
CA GLU A 120 -1.08 -1.92 10.36
C GLU A 120 -2.17 -2.71 9.65
N ARG A 121 -2.80 -2.13 8.62
CA ARG A 121 -3.79 -2.81 7.78
C ARG A 121 -3.21 -4.05 7.10
N ARG A 122 -1.96 -3.98 6.65
CA ARG A 122 -1.27 -5.12 6.01
C ARG A 122 -0.90 -6.18 7.06
N LYS A 123 -0.50 -5.77 8.26
CA LYS A 123 -0.21 -6.68 9.39
C LYS A 123 -1.46 -7.46 9.80
N SER A 124 -2.60 -6.78 10.00
CA SER A 124 -3.86 -7.42 10.40
C SER A 124 -4.37 -8.37 9.32
N HIS A 125 -4.28 -7.99 8.04
CA HIS A 125 -4.64 -8.86 6.93
C HIS A 125 -3.78 -10.13 6.87
N LEU A 126 -2.45 -10.02 7.07
CA LEU A 126 -1.58 -11.19 7.13
C LEU A 126 -1.88 -12.10 8.32
N LYS A 127 -2.19 -11.54 9.50
CA LYS A 127 -2.60 -12.32 10.68
C LYS A 127 -3.86 -13.12 10.40
N LYS A 128 -4.93 -12.46 9.92
CA LYS A 128 -6.18 -13.11 9.53
C LYS A 128 -5.97 -14.21 8.49
N ARG A 129 -5.10 -13.99 7.50
CA ARG A 129 -4.77 -15.01 6.49
C ARG A 129 -4.08 -16.22 7.10
N LYS A 130 -3.12 -16.01 8.01
CA LYS A 130 -2.41 -17.10 8.71
C LYS A 130 -3.34 -17.89 9.63
N GLU A 131 -4.25 -17.22 10.34
CA GLU A 131 -5.26 -17.87 11.17
C GLU A 131 -6.17 -18.77 10.33
N LYS A 132 -6.68 -18.25 9.19
CA LYS A 132 -7.46 -19.07 8.25
C LYS A 132 -6.67 -20.27 7.73
N GLU A 133 -5.38 -20.11 7.45
CA GLU A 133 -4.53 -21.22 6.99
C GLU A 133 -4.29 -22.27 8.09
N LYS A 134 -4.14 -21.84 9.35
CA LYS A 134 -4.03 -22.76 10.50
C LYS A 134 -5.32 -23.56 10.72
N VAL A 135 -6.47 -22.89 10.63
CA VAL A 135 -7.79 -23.53 10.71
C VAL A 135 -7.95 -24.57 9.60
N LYS A 136 -7.54 -24.25 8.36
CA LYS A 136 -7.56 -25.20 7.24
C LYS A 136 -6.62 -26.39 7.41
N LYS A 137 -5.48 -26.20 8.08
CA LYS A 137 -4.50 -27.28 8.32
C LYS A 137 -4.92 -28.22 9.44
N ASN A 138 -5.66 -27.71 10.42
CA ASN A 138 -6.12 -28.47 11.58
C ASN A 138 -7.64 -28.29 11.76
N PRO A 139 -8.47 -28.92 10.90
CA PRO A 139 -9.93 -28.78 10.97
C PRO A 139 -10.48 -29.33 12.29
N GLU A 140 -9.88 -30.37 12.86
CA GLU A 140 -10.29 -30.97 14.14
C GLU A 140 -10.23 -29.98 15.30
N ARG A 141 -9.24 -29.06 15.32
CA ARG A 141 -9.17 -28.00 16.34
C ARG A 141 -10.22 -26.91 16.14
N ALA A 142 -10.64 -26.70 14.90
CA ALA A 142 -11.72 -25.76 14.60
C ALA A 142 -13.08 -26.37 14.99
N LEU A 143 -13.26 -27.66 14.73
CA LEU A 143 -14.43 -28.43 15.14
C LEU A 143 -14.52 -28.58 16.65
N SER A 144 -13.40 -28.69 17.38
CA SER A 144 -13.42 -28.70 18.85
C SER A 144 -13.76 -27.35 19.48
N THR A 145 -13.67 -26.26 18.71
CA THR A 145 -14.05 -24.90 19.16
C THR A 145 -15.52 -24.59 18.83
N ILE A 146 -16.07 -25.23 17.80
CA ILE A 146 -17.52 -25.32 17.60
C ILE A 146 -17.99 -26.26 18.70
N LYS A 147 -18.38 -25.67 19.82
CA LYS A 147 -18.94 -26.38 20.97
C LYS A 147 -19.98 -27.38 20.50
N GLU A 148 -20.00 -28.48 21.23
CA GLU A 148 -20.87 -29.64 21.06
C GLU A 148 -22.28 -29.25 20.61
N PHE A 149 -22.92 -30.14 19.86
CA PHE A 149 -24.28 -29.99 19.33
C PHE A 149 -25.33 -29.62 20.40
N SER A 150 -24.98 -29.67 21.69
CA SER A 150 -25.73 -29.14 22.83
C SER A 150 -26.02 -27.64 22.74
N ASP A 151 -25.09 -26.82 22.24
CA ASP A 151 -25.30 -25.37 22.10
C ASP A 151 -26.34 -25.00 21.02
N PHE A 152 -26.70 -25.96 20.16
CA PHE A 152 -27.70 -25.81 19.08
C PHE A 152 -29.03 -26.50 19.37
N LYS A 153 -29.24 -27.02 20.58
CA LYS A 153 -30.51 -27.61 20.99
C LYS A 153 -31.39 -26.55 21.64
N ASP A 154 -32.50 -26.23 21.00
CA ASP A 154 -33.58 -25.47 21.62
C ASP A 154 -34.48 -26.44 22.39
N GLU A 155 -34.55 -26.28 23.72
CA GLU A 155 -35.48 -27.03 24.56
C GLU A 155 -36.87 -26.40 24.47
N VAL A 156 -37.71 -26.92 23.56
CA VAL A 156 -39.10 -26.46 23.38
C VAL A 156 -40.04 -27.41 24.11
N LYS A 157 -40.93 -26.87 24.95
CA LYS A 157 -41.92 -27.67 25.68
C LYS A 157 -43.08 -28.04 24.77
N PHE A 158 -43.64 -29.24 24.99
CA PHE A 158 -44.82 -29.70 24.24
C PHE A 158 -46.00 -28.74 24.49
N GLY A 159 -46.53 -28.15 23.41
CA GLY A 159 -47.60 -27.15 23.47
C GLY A 159 -47.17 -25.71 23.18
N ASP A 160 -45.87 -25.41 23.19
CA ASP A 160 -45.36 -24.13 22.68
C ASP A 160 -45.44 -24.14 21.15
N VAL A 161 -46.38 -23.35 20.59
CA VAL A 161 -46.48 -23.13 19.15
C VAL A 161 -45.23 -22.37 18.73
N VAL A 162 -44.32 -23.07 18.05
CA VAL A 162 -43.13 -22.47 17.46
C VAL A 162 -43.58 -21.29 16.60
N LEU A 163 -43.03 -20.10 16.86
CA LEU A 163 -43.22 -18.93 16.01
C LEU A 163 -43.01 -19.38 14.56
N GLN A 164 -43.99 -19.11 13.70
CA GLN A 164 -43.93 -19.46 12.29
C GLN A 164 -42.54 -19.07 11.75
N PRO A 165 -41.84 -19.96 11.03
CA PRO A 165 -40.52 -19.65 10.51
C PRO A 165 -40.60 -18.32 9.75
N PRO A 166 -39.64 -17.41 9.95
CA PRO A 166 -39.68 -16.10 9.33
C PRO A 166 -39.81 -16.28 7.82
N MET A 167 -40.96 -15.88 7.29
CA MET A 167 -41.18 -15.92 5.85
C MET A 167 -40.27 -14.88 5.20
N LEU A 168 -39.66 -15.23 4.07
CA LEU A 168 -38.87 -14.30 3.27
C LEU A 168 -39.79 -13.19 2.74
N THR A 169 -39.90 -12.08 3.49
CA THR A 169 -40.65 -10.88 3.10
C THR A 169 -39.89 -10.02 2.07
N ALA A 170 -38.63 -10.38 1.80
CA ALA A 170 -37.80 -9.70 0.82
C ALA A 170 -38.27 -10.00 -0.60
N LYS A 171 -38.63 -8.94 -1.33
CA LYS A 171 -38.99 -9.05 -2.75
C LYS A 171 -37.80 -9.59 -3.55
N PRO A 172 -38.02 -10.54 -4.48
CA PRO A 172 -36.94 -11.04 -5.32
C PRO A 172 -36.40 -9.91 -6.19
N ARG A 173 -35.09 -9.91 -6.43
CA ARG A 173 -34.35 -8.84 -7.13
C ARG A 173 -34.88 -8.49 -8.52
N LYS A 174 -35.67 -9.38 -9.14
CA LYS A 174 -36.27 -9.20 -10.47
C LYS A 174 -37.79 -8.96 -10.46
N ALA A 175 -38.39 -8.71 -9.30
CA ALA A 175 -39.80 -8.34 -9.27
C ALA A 175 -40.02 -6.98 -9.97
N PRO A 176 -41.03 -6.83 -10.84
CA PRO A 176 -41.37 -5.54 -11.43
C PRO A 176 -41.75 -4.57 -10.30
N LEU A 177 -41.03 -3.45 -10.25
CA LEU A 177 -41.33 -2.34 -9.35
C LEU A 177 -42.46 -1.54 -9.98
N GLU A 178 -43.70 -1.78 -9.55
CA GLU A 178 -44.74 -0.77 -9.75
C GLU A 178 -44.30 0.49 -9.01
N SER A 179 -44.07 1.54 -9.78
CA SER A 179 -43.54 2.81 -9.30
C SER A 179 -44.57 3.45 -8.37
N LYS A 180 -44.43 3.23 -7.06
CA LYS A 180 -45.08 4.08 -6.06
C LYS A 180 -44.71 5.52 -6.39
N ALA A 181 -45.71 6.31 -6.78
CA ALA A 181 -45.58 7.69 -7.20
C ALA A 181 -44.65 8.44 -6.25
N LYS A 182 -43.57 9.01 -6.82
CA LYS A 182 -42.49 9.67 -6.08
C LYS A 182 -43.07 10.93 -5.44
N LYS A 183 -43.28 10.92 -4.12
CA LYS A 183 -43.44 12.14 -3.33
C LYS A 183 -42.15 12.94 -3.51
N SER A 184 -42.23 14.09 -4.17
CA SER A 184 -41.09 14.99 -4.34
C SER A 184 -40.55 15.40 -2.96
N LEU A 185 -39.23 15.33 -2.80
CA LEU A 185 -38.59 15.73 -1.56
C LEU A 185 -38.82 17.23 -1.31
N LEU A 186 -39.34 17.60 -0.14
CA LEU A 186 -39.61 18.98 0.29
C LEU A 186 -38.41 19.95 0.13
N LEU A 187 -37.21 19.42 -0.02
CA LEU A 187 -35.99 20.20 -0.16
C LEU A 187 -35.73 20.64 -1.62
N SER A 188 -36.20 19.90 -2.63
CA SER A 188 -35.97 20.28 -4.03
C SER A 188 -36.76 21.54 -4.41
N SER A 189 -37.96 21.76 -3.86
CA SER A 189 -38.74 22.98 -4.11
C SER A 189 -38.09 24.26 -3.56
N LYS A 190 -37.31 24.15 -2.48
CA LYS A 190 -36.65 25.29 -1.82
C LYS A 190 -35.37 25.75 -2.54
N PHE A 191 -34.72 24.86 -3.29
CA PHE A 191 -33.51 25.20 -4.04
C PHE A 191 -33.80 25.50 -5.52
N LEU A 192 -34.74 24.79 -6.16
CA LEU A 192 -35.07 25.03 -7.58
C LEU A 192 -35.85 26.32 -7.84
N SER A 193 -36.43 26.95 -6.82
CA SER A 193 -37.18 28.21 -6.96
C SER A 193 -36.31 29.46 -7.13
N LYS A 194 -34.99 29.38 -6.88
CA LYS A 194 -34.08 30.53 -6.99
C LYS A 194 -33.23 30.58 -8.25
N GLU A 195 -33.11 29.49 -9.01
CA GLU A 195 -32.16 29.42 -10.14
C GLU A 195 -32.80 29.54 -11.54
N ASN A 196 -34.13 29.60 -11.66
CA ASN A 196 -34.81 29.57 -12.97
C ASN A 196 -35.26 30.95 -13.54
N GLN A 197 -34.76 32.08 -13.02
CA GLN A 197 -35.10 33.41 -13.56
C GLN A 197 -34.01 34.10 -14.38
N THR A 198 -32.83 33.50 -14.56
CA THR A 198 -31.81 34.07 -15.45
C THR A 198 -31.19 32.96 -16.29
N LEU A 199 -31.15 33.17 -17.61
CA LEU A 199 -30.60 32.32 -18.67
C LEU A 199 -31.63 31.48 -19.46
N LYS A 200 -32.49 32.19 -20.20
CA LYS A 200 -32.88 31.77 -21.56
C LYS A 200 -31.83 32.31 -22.53
N SER A 201 -30.97 31.47 -23.07
CA SER A 201 -30.24 31.73 -24.32
C SER A 201 -29.77 30.41 -24.94
N SER A 202 -30.36 30.10 -26.09
CA SER A 202 -29.80 29.45 -27.28
C SER A 202 -28.54 28.58 -27.13
N ASP A 203 -28.72 27.27 -27.29
CA ASP A 203 -28.18 26.47 -28.41
C ASP A 203 -28.00 25.00 -27.98
N LYS A 204 -28.79 24.12 -28.60
CA LYS A 204 -28.62 22.67 -28.54
C LYS A 204 -27.51 22.25 -29.51
N PRO A 205 -26.81 21.15 -29.22
CA PRO A 205 -26.96 20.03 -30.15
C PRO A 205 -27.48 18.78 -29.45
N GLU A 206 -28.20 18.02 -30.25
CA GLU A 206 -28.92 16.80 -29.92
C GLU A 206 -27.98 15.66 -29.50
N GLY A 207 -28.46 14.83 -28.58
CA GLY A 207 -27.84 13.54 -28.30
C GLY A 207 -28.09 13.00 -26.91
N SER A 208 -28.97 12.01 -26.83
CA SER A 208 -29.20 11.06 -25.74
C SER A 208 -30.22 11.42 -24.65
N ASP A 209 -31.29 10.62 -24.68
CA ASP A 209 -32.37 10.53 -23.72
C ASP A 209 -31.89 10.05 -22.34
N ASP A 210 -31.95 10.94 -21.36
CA ASP A 210 -32.07 10.58 -19.93
C ASP A 210 -32.49 11.83 -19.13
N LYS A 211 -33.77 12.22 -19.25
CA LYS A 211 -34.34 13.46 -18.66
C LYS A 211 -34.43 13.46 -17.11
N ASN A 212 -33.71 12.59 -16.41
CA ASN A 212 -33.61 12.59 -14.94
C ASN A 212 -32.22 12.20 -14.42
N SER A 213 -31.19 12.23 -15.26
CA SER A 213 -29.82 12.06 -14.77
C SER A 213 -29.28 13.41 -14.30
N ILE A 214 -29.08 13.56 -13.00
CA ILE A 214 -28.34 14.71 -12.44
C ILE A 214 -27.00 14.75 -13.18
N PRO A 215 -26.63 15.89 -13.82
CA PRO A 215 -25.41 15.96 -14.59
C PRO A 215 -24.24 15.58 -13.68
N LYS A 216 -23.50 14.53 -14.07
CA LYS A 216 -22.36 14.04 -13.30
C LYS A 216 -21.38 15.20 -13.17
N SER A 217 -21.17 15.71 -11.96
CA SER A 217 -20.24 16.80 -11.72
C SER A 217 -18.85 16.41 -12.24
N LYS A 218 -18.22 17.34 -12.97
CA LYS A 218 -16.86 17.19 -13.45
C LYS A 218 -15.94 16.84 -12.25
N LYS A 219 -15.04 15.87 -12.42
CA LYS A 219 -14.08 15.52 -11.35
C LYS A 219 -13.18 16.72 -11.08
N ARG A 220 -12.81 16.96 -9.81
CA ARG A 220 -11.99 18.11 -9.38
C ARG A 220 -10.71 18.33 -10.21
N LYS A 221 -10.07 17.26 -10.71
CA LYS A 221 -8.88 17.35 -11.58
C LYS A 221 -9.14 17.92 -12.97
N HIS A 222 -10.39 17.92 -13.43
CA HIS A 222 -10.85 18.45 -14.71
C HIS A 222 -11.55 19.80 -14.57
N MET A 223 -11.52 20.39 -13.38
CA MET A 223 -12.06 21.74 -13.13
C MET A 223 -10.97 22.79 -13.32
N THR A 224 -11.36 23.93 -13.87
CA THR A 224 -10.55 25.15 -13.87
C THR A 224 -10.30 25.62 -12.43
N GLU A 225 -9.29 26.49 -12.23
CA GLU A 225 -8.95 26.99 -10.90
C GLU A 225 -10.06 27.86 -10.30
N ILE A 226 -10.75 28.62 -11.16
CA ILE A 226 -11.90 29.44 -10.77
C ILE A 226 -13.05 28.55 -10.29
N GLU A 227 -13.41 27.52 -11.07
CA GLU A 227 -14.46 26.57 -10.68
C GLU A 227 -14.11 25.83 -9.38
N LYS A 228 -12.83 25.48 -9.16
CA LYS A 228 -12.37 24.87 -7.89
C LYS A 228 -12.55 25.83 -6.72
N ALA A 229 -12.21 27.10 -6.90
CA ALA A 229 -12.34 28.12 -5.87
C ALA A 229 -13.81 28.35 -5.49
N VAL A 230 -14.72 28.35 -6.45
CA VAL A 230 -16.17 28.45 -6.20
C VAL A 230 -16.66 27.24 -5.39
N LEU A 231 -16.32 26.02 -5.82
CA LEU A 231 -16.71 24.79 -5.10
C LEU A 231 -16.14 24.74 -3.67
N ASP A 232 -14.92 25.23 -3.46
CA ASP A 232 -14.33 25.28 -2.13
C ASP A 232 -15.02 26.32 -1.23
N LYS A 233 -15.42 27.48 -1.78
CA LYS A 233 -16.23 28.46 -1.07
C LYS A 233 -17.60 27.90 -0.66
N GLU A 234 -18.29 27.23 -1.59
CA GLU A 234 -19.57 26.58 -1.31
C GLU A 234 -19.44 25.49 -0.23
N ARG A 235 -18.39 24.66 -0.34
CA ARG A 235 -18.11 23.64 0.67
C ARG A 235 -17.91 24.25 2.05
N MET A 236 -17.15 25.33 2.16
CA MET A 236 -16.94 26.03 3.44
C MET A 236 -18.25 26.57 3.99
N ARG A 237 -19.07 27.23 3.14
CA ARG A 237 -20.40 27.74 3.53
C ARG A 237 -21.31 26.64 4.08
N VAL A 238 -21.34 25.48 3.43
CA VAL A 238 -22.14 24.31 3.88
C VAL A 238 -21.62 23.76 5.22
N ILE A 239 -20.30 23.66 5.38
CA ILE A 239 -19.68 23.20 6.64
C ILE A 239 -20.02 24.15 7.79
N GLU A 240 -19.94 25.46 7.57
CA GLU A 240 -20.28 26.48 8.56
C GLU A 240 -21.76 26.43 8.94
N ALA A 241 -22.65 26.35 7.94
CA ALA A 241 -24.08 26.20 8.17
C ALA A 241 -24.39 24.94 8.99
N TYR A 242 -23.75 23.81 8.66
CA TYR A 242 -23.91 22.57 9.40
C TYR A 242 -23.37 22.68 10.85
N LYS A 243 -22.21 23.30 11.04
CA LYS A 243 -21.64 23.54 12.38
C LYS A 243 -22.56 24.43 13.23
N ALA A 244 -23.10 25.49 12.63
CA ALA A 244 -24.04 26.39 13.31
C ALA A 244 -25.34 25.65 13.68
N ALA A 245 -25.93 24.89 12.76
CA ALA A 245 -27.11 24.08 13.03
C ALA A 245 -26.85 23.05 14.14
N LYS A 246 -25.71 22.35 14.08
CA LYS A 246 -25.31 21.38 15.10
C LYS A 246 -25.11 22.04 16.47
N LYS A 247 -24.49 23.22 16.52
CA LYS A 247 -24.32 23.99 17.76
C LYS A 247 -25.68 24.37 18.37
N LYS A 248 -26.66 24.78 17.55
CA LYS A 248 -28.04 25.05 18.01
C LYS A 248 -28.69 23.80 18.61
N THR A 249 -28.64 22.67 17.92
CA THR A 249 -29.23 21.41 18.41
C THR A 249 -28.56 20.84 19.68
N LEU A 250 -27.29 21.18 19.93
CA LEU A 250 -26.57 20.77 21.13
C LEU A 250 -26.70 21.77 22.29
N GLY A 251 -27.04 23.03 22.00
CA GLY A 251 -27.25 24.08 23.01
C GLY A 251 -28.70 24.20 23.49
N GLU A 252 -29.65 23.53 22.83
CA GLU A 252 -31.06 23.40 23.25
C GLU A 252 -31.29 22.18 24.17
N LYS A 253 -30.23 21.68 24.83
CA LYS A 253 -30.29 20.65 25.88
C LYS A 253 -29.74 21.17 27.19
#